data_AF-A0A3A1WL78-F1
#
_entry.id   AF-A0A3A1WL78-F1
#
_cell.length_a   1.000
_cell.length_b   1.000
_cell.length_c   1.000
_cell.angle_alpha   90.00
_cell.angle_beta   90.00
_cell.angle_gamma   90.00
#
_symmetry.space_group_name_H-M   'P 1'
#
loop_
_entity.id
_entity.type
_entity.pdbx_description
1 polymer ?
#
loop_
_entity_poly.entity_id
_entity_poly.type
_entity_poly.pdbx_seq_one_letter_code
_entity_poly.pdbx_strand_id
1 'polypeptide(L)'
;MDSDSFREWRRALGWKQREAADRLGLKKRVIQYYEKGDRGGKQVEIPRAVELACLALAMGIDRYDGRALPRDAADLLGRSRPPGDPSTIASPD
;
A
#
# COMPACT_ATOMS: atom_id res chain seq x y z
N MET A 1 -7.00 -5.97 -3.73
CA MET A 1 -6.22 -6.45 -4.90
C MET A 1 -6.44 -7.95 -5.09
N ASP A 2 -6.66 -8.42 -6.33
CA ASP A 2 -6.78 -9.86 -6.65
C ASP A 2 -5.44 -10.47 -7.12
N SER A 3 -5.44 -11.79 -7.39
CA SER A 3 -4.21 -12.52 -7.75
C SER A 3 -3.56 -12.06 -9.04
N ASP A 4 -4.37 -11.73 -10.05
CA ASP A 4 -3.88 -11.31 -11.36
C ASP A 4 -3.33 -9.89 -11.29
N SER A 5 -4.05 -8.96 -10.64
CA SER A 5 -3.59 -7.60 -10.37
C SER A 5 -2.26 -7.58 -9.59
N PHE A 6 -2.09 -8.48 -8.61
CA PHE A 6 -0.84 -8.59 -7.86
C PHE A 6 0.32 -9.11 -8.71
N ARG A 7 0.05 -10.09 -9.58
CA ARG A 7 1.04 -10.60 -10.53
C ARG A 7 1.45 -9.51 -11.53
N GLU A 8 0.50 -8.75 -12.05
CA GLU A 8 0.73 -7.64 -12.97
C GLU A 8 1.51 -6.52 -12.32
N TRP A 9 1.15 -6.09 -11.10
CA TRP A 9 1.91 -5.13 -10.30
C TRP A 9 3.39 -5.51 -10.20
N ARG A 10 3.69 -6.76 -9.82
CA ARG A 10 5.08 -7.22 -9.71
C ARG A 10 5.79 -7.17 -11.06
N ARG A 11 5.12 -7.62 -12.14
CA ARG A 11 5.70 -7.64 -13.49
C ARG A 11 5.96 -6.24 -14.03
N ALA A 12 5.06 -5.29 -13.76
CA ALA A 12 5.20 -3.90 -14.16
C ALA A 12 6.45 -3.25 -13.54
N LEU A 13 6.82 -3.67 -12.33
CA LEU A 13 8.05 -3.23 -11.65
C LEU A 13 9.30 -4.01 -12.08
N GLY A 14 9.16 -5.01 -12.96
CA GLY A 14 10.27 -5.82 -13.48
C GLY A 14 10.83 -6.85 -12.48
N TRP A 15 10.16 -7.08 -11.36
CA TRP A 15 10.72 -7.87 -10.27
C TRP A 15 10.47 -9.36 -10.41
N LYS A 16 11.46 -10.16 -10.03
CA LYS A 16 11.27 -11.61 -9.82
C LYS A 16 10.47 -11.84 -8.53
N GLN A 17 9.81 -13.00 -8.40
CA GLN A 17 9.06 -13.35 -7.18
C GLN A 17 9.88 -13.26 -5.89
N ARG A 18 11.18 -13.61 -5.93
CA ARG A 18 12.08 -13.48 -4.77
C ARG A 18 12.30 -12.02 -4.39
N GLU A 19 12.55 -11.17 -5.37
CA GLU A 19 12.83 -9.75 -5.17
C GLU A 19 11.62 -9.00 -4.62
N ALA A 20 10.41 -9.31 -5.12
CA ALA A 20 9.17 -8.80 -4.55
C ALA A 20 8.96 -9.27 -3.09
N ALA A 21 9.34 -10.51 -2.79
CA ALA A 21 9.28 -11.05 -1.43
C ALA A 21 10.23 -10.27 -0.50
N ASP A 22 11.46 -10.05 -0.94
CA ASP A 22 12.47 -9.32 -0.16
C ASP A 22 12.00 -7.87 0.11
N ARG A 23 11.45 -7.17 -0.89
CA ARG A 23 10.92 -5.79 -0.71
C ARG A 23 9.67 -5.73 0.17
N LEU A 24 8.80 -6.73 0.12
CA LEU A 24 7.60 -6.79 0.97
C LEU A 24 7.89 -7.34 2.37
N GLY A 25 9.11 -7.82 2.65
CA GLY A 25 9.43 -8.50 3.91
C GLY A 25 8.69 -9.83 4.08
N LEU A 26 8.39 -10.53 2.98
CA LEU A 26 7.65 -11.78 2.95
C LEU A 26 8.53 -12.94 2.49
N LYS A 27 8.10 -14.17 2.79
CA LYS A 27 8.72 -15.37 2.18
C LYS A 27 8.30 -15.46 0.71
N LYS A 28 9.21 -15.84 -0.19
CA LYS A 28 8.89 -16.08 -1.63
C LYS A 28 7.65 -16.95 -1.84
N ARG A 29 7.44 -17.95 -0.98
CA ARG A 29 6.27 -18.84 -1.07
C ARG A 29 4.94 -18.11 -0.87
N VAL A 30 4.92 -17.04 -0.09
CA VAL A 30 3.72 -16.20 0.11
C VAL A 30 3.37 -15.45 -1.18
N ILE A 31 4.36 -14.88 -1.87
CA ILE A 31 4.17 -14.26 -3.20
C ILE A 31 3.54 -15.25 -4.18
N GLN A 32 3.97 -16.51 -4.16
CA GLN A 32 3.38 -17.55 -5.02
C GLN A 32 1.92 -17.84 -4.68
N TYR A 33 1.56 -17.87 -3.39
CA TYR A 33 0.16 -18.06 -2.99
C TYR A 33 -0.72 -16.89 -3.43
N TYR A 34 -0.25 -15.65 -3.29
CA TYR A 34 -0.99 -14.47 -3.77
C TYR A 34 -1.16 -14.48 -5.28
N GLU A 35 -0.10 -14.78 -6.05
CA GLU A 35 -0.21 -14.85 -7.51
C GLU A 35 -1.04 -16.03 -8.02
N LYS A 36 -1.11 -17.11 -7.26
CA LYS A 36 -1.93 -18.27 -7.62
C LYS A 36 -3.38 -18.09 -7.21
N GLY A 37 -3.63 -17.31 -6.16
CA GLY A 37 -4.93 -17.14 -5.53
C GLY A 37 -5.35 -18.32 -4.63
N ASP A 38 -4.50 -19.33 -4.44
CA ASP A 38 -4.80 -20.48 -3.58
C ASP A 38 -3.59 -21.07 -2.83
N ARG A 39 -3.89 -21.73 -1.72
CA ARG A 39 -2.96 -22.56 -0.93
C ARG A 39 -3.65 -23.85 -0.54
N GLY A 40 -3.27 -24.95 -1.21
CA GLY A 40 -3.79 -26.28 -0.90
C GLY A 40 -5.30 -26.38 -1.10
N GLY A 41 -5.80 -25.77 -2.18
CA GLY A 41 -7.23 -25.79 -2.53
C GLY A 41 -8.09 -24.76 -1.78
N LYS A 42 -7.52 -24.02 -0.83
CA LYS A 42 -8.21 -22.88 -0.19
C LYS A 42 -7.81 -21.60 -0.89
N GLN A 43 -8.78 -20.72 -1.18
CA GLN A 43 -8.47 -19.40 -1.69
C GLN A 43 -7.60 -18.61 -0.71
N VAL A 44 -6.68 -17.81 -1.25
CA VAL A 44 -5.80 -16.94 -0.50
C VAL A 44 -6.05 -15.52 -0.95
N GLU A 45 -6.55 -14.72 -0.03
CA GLU A 45 -6.67 -13.28 -0.23
C GLU A 45 -5.36 -12.57 0.07
N ILE A 46 -5.17 -11.43 -0.58
CA ILE A 46 -4.06 -10.52 -0.33
C ILE A 46 -4.47 -9.61 0.84
N PRO A 47 -3.76 -9.65 1.99
CA PRO A 47 -4.11 -8.80 3.12
C PRO A 47 -4.01 -7.32 2.76
N ARG A 48 -4.89 -6.50 3.34
CA ARG A 48 -4.89 -5.04 3.15
C ARG A 48 -3.51 -4.40 3.41
N ALA A 49 -2.76 -4.88 4.40
CA ALA A 49 -1.42 -4.39 4.68
C ALA A 49 -0.45 -4.63 3.51
N VAL A 50 -0.55 -5.77 2.83
CA VAL A 50 0.27 -6.10 1.65
C VAL A 50 -0.15 -5.22 0.47
N GLU A 51 -1.45 -5.03 0.26
CA GLU A 51 -1.96 -4.14 -0.79
C GLU A 51 -1.46 -2.70 -0.64
N LEU A 52 -1.48 -2.16 0.58
CA LEU A 52 -0.91 -0.83 0.88
C LEU A 52 0.61 -0.78 0.67
N ALA A 53 1.33 -1.85 1.04
CA ALA A 53 2.76 -1.94 0.79
C ALA A 53 3.07 -2.00 -0.71
N CYS A 54 2.26 -2.69 -1.53
CA CYS A 54 2.39 -2.70 -2.98
C CYS A 54 2.24 -1.31 -3.58
N LEU A 55 1.28 -0.51 -3.09
CA LEU A 55 1.11 0.88 -3.50
C LEU A 55 2.34 1.72 -3.14
N ALA A 56 2.84 1.63 -1.90
CA ALA A 56 4.04 2.35 -1.48
C ALA A 56 5.25 2.02 -2.36
N LEU A 57 5.47 0.72 -2.61
CA LEU A 57 6.55 0.24 -3.47
C LEU A 57 6.41 0.70 -4.93
N ALA A 58 5.20 0.77 -5.46
CA ALA A 58 4.95 1.31 -6.80
C ALA A 58 5.24 2.82 -6.90
N MET A 59 5.10 3.56 -5.79
CA MET A 59 5.52 4.95 -5.68
C MET A 59 7.03 5.12 -5.40
N GLY A 60 7.80 4.03 -5.37
CA GLY A 60 9.23 4.05 -5.07
C GLY A 60 9.56 4.21 -3.58
N ILE A 61 8.58 4.00 -2.69
CA ILE A 61 8.76 4.09 -1.24
C ILE A 61 9.02 2.68 -0.70
N ASP A 62 10.30 2.37 -0.41
CA ASP A 62 10.72 1.09 0.16
C ASP A 62 10.81 1.10 1.70
N ARG A 63 10.93 2.28 2.30
CA ARG A 63 11.03 2.47 3.74
C ARG A 63 10.29 3.72 4.18
N TYR A 64 9.54 3.59 5.27
CA TYR A 64 8.94 4.72 5.98
C TYR A 64 9.68 4.94 7.31
N ASP A 65 10.06 6.18 7.57
CA ASP A 65 10.84 6.56 8.76
C ASP A 65 9.99 7.14 9.89
N GLY A 66 8.66 7.15 9.74
CA GLY A 66 7.74 7.63 10.76
C GLY A 66 7.52 9.14 10.78
N ARG A 67 8.14 9.91 9.86
CA ARG A 67 7.89 11.35 9.76
C ARG A 67 6.43 11.62 9.36
N ALA A 68 5.82 12.61 9.99
CA ALA A 68 4.46 13.02 9.67
C ALA A 68 4.32 13.30 8.16
N LEU A 69 3.41 12.58 7.52
CA LEU A 69 3.07 12.84 6.12
C LEU A 69 2.15 14.08 6.05
N PRO A 70 2.32 14.93 5.03
CA PRO A 70 1.35 15.96 4.72
C PRO A 70 -0.03 15.35 4.54
N ARG A 71 -1.06 15.97 5.15
CA ARG A 71 -2.42 15.44 5.08
C ARG A 71 -3.08 15.75 3.74
N ASP A 72 -2.67 16.85 3.12
CA ASP A 72 -3.18 17.33 1.85
C ASP A 72 -2.14 18.19 1.10
N ALA A 73 -2.55 18.72 -0.05
CA ALA A 73 -1.72 19.58 -0.88
C ALA A 73 -1.39 20.93 -0.23
N ALA A 74 -2.23 21.43 0.69
CA ALA A 74 -1.97 22.68 1.39
C ALA A 74 -0.82 22.50 2.42
N ASP A 75 -0.84 21.38 3.15
CA ASP A 75 0.26 20.97 4.04
C ASP A 75 1.59 20.86 3.28
N LEU A 76 1.59 20.23 2.10
CA LEU A 76 2.77 20.09 1.23
C LEU A 76 3.37 21.44 0.80
N LEU A 77 2.52 22.40 0.47
CA LEU A 77 2.94 23.71 -0.04
C LEU A 77 3.33 24.69 1.09
N GLY A 78 3.34 24.24 2.35
CA GLY A 78 3.55 25.11 3.51
C GLY A 78 2.48 26.20 3.64
N ARG A 79 1.33 26.02 2.97
CA ARG A 79 0.19 26.92 3.09
C ARG A 79 -0.53 26.50 4.36
N SER A 80 -0.10 27.04 5.49
CA SER A 80 -0.79 26.86 6.76
C SER A 80 -2.28 27.14 6.53
N ARG A 81 -3.14 26.12 6.69
CA ARG A 81 -4.57 26.38 6.86
C ARG A 81 -4.69 27.27 8.10
N PRO A 82 -5.28 28.47 8.01
CA PRO A 82 -5.41 29.32 9.18
C PRO A 82 -6.17 28.53 10.25
N PRO A 83 -5.73 28.57 11.52
CA PRO A 83 -6.47 27.94 12.60
C PRO A 83 -7.82 28.64 12.72
N GLY A 84 -8.91 27.94 12.35
CA GLY A 84 -10.26 28.50 12.45
C GLY A 84 -11.26 28.09 11.37
N ASP A 85 -11.05 27.02 10.60
CA ASP A 85 -12.09 26.55 9.69
C ASP A 85 -13.21 25.81 10.48
N PRO A 86 -14.43 26.36 10.56
CA PRO A 86 -15.49 25.89 11.44
C PRO A 86 -16.21 24.62 10.97
N SER A 87 -15.76 23.97 9.89
CA SER A 87 -16.41 22.77 9.33
C SER A 87 -16.30 21.50 10.20
N THR A 88 -15.89 21.61 11.47
CA THR A 88 -15.87 20.54 12.49
C THR A 88 -16.92 20.72 13.59
N ILE A 89 -17.72 21.80 13.60
CA ILE A 89 -18.87 21.83 14.50
C ILE A 89 -19.99 21.05 13.82
N ALA A 90 -20.17 19.83 14.27
CA ALA A 90 -21.34 19.00 14.01
C ALA A 90 -22.62 19.85 14.04
N SER A 91 -23.51 19.61 13.08
CA SER A 91 -24.91 19.98 13.21
C SER A 91 -25.42 19.48 14.57
N PRO A 92 -25.95 20.36 15.44
CA PRO A 92 -26.65 19.93 16.63
C PRO A 92 -28.07 19.50 16.21
N ASP A 93 -28.44 18.28 16.58
CA ASP A 93 -29.82 17.94 16.95
C ASP A 93 -29.79 17.51 18.43
#